data_AF-A0A2P4PLL0-F1
#
_entry.id   AF-A0A2P4PLL0-F1
#
_cell.length_a   1.000
_cell.length_b   1.000
_cell.length_c   1.000
_cell.angle_alpha   90.00
_cell.angle_beta   90.00
_cell.angle_gamma   90.00
#
_symmetry.space_group_name_H-M   'P 1'
#
loop_
_entity.id
_entity.type
_entity.pdbx_description
1 polymer ?
#
loop_
_entity_poly.entity_id
_entity_poly.type
_entity_poly.pdbx_seq_one_letter_code
_entity_poly.pdbx_strand_id
1 'polypeptide(L)' 'MSDNYDELFIIDLGLCKPISDFQDSDNNNNEIYGVLPYMAPEILRRNPYILASDIYSISMIMWEFTLLSM' A
#
# COMPACT_ATOMS: atom_id res chain seq x y z
N MET A 1 9.21 16.91 -26.88
CA MET A 1 8.40 16.53 -25.71
C MET A 1 8.94 17.34 -24.55
N SER A 2 8.07 18.07 -23.85
CA SER A 2 8.47 18.81 -22.66
C SER A 2 8.58 17.78 -21.54
N ASP A 3 9.80 17.51 -21.08
CA ASP A 3 10.03 16.63 -19.94
C ASP A 3 9.48 17.34 -18.71
N ASN A 4 8.28 16.95 -18.27
CA ASN A 4 7.64 17.50 -17.09
C ASN A 4 8.17 16.76 -15.86
N TYR A 5 9.27 17.27 -15.29
CA TYR A 5 9.95 16.67 -14.15
C TYR A 5 9.17 16.78 -12.83
N ASP A 6 7.99 17.41 -12.84
CA ASP A 6 7.15 17.63 -11.66
C ASP A 6 6.01 16.61 -11.53
N GLU A 7 5.98 15.56 -12.36
CA GLU A 7 4.91 14.55 -12.35
C GLU A 7 5.29 13.32 -11.50
N LEU A 8 4.42 12.97 -10.54
CA LEU A 8 4.52 11.76 -9.73
C LEU A 8 3.63 10.67 -10.32
N PHE A 9 4.20 9.49 -10.58
CA PHE A 9 3.49 8.33 -11.08
C PHE A 9 3.48 7.20 -10.05
N ILE A 10 2.32 6.56 -9.86
CA ILE A 10 2.23 5.27 -9.20
C ILE A 10 2.53 4.20 -10.25
N ILE A 11 3.54 3.39 -9.98
CA ILE A 11 3.99 2.31 -10.85
C ILE A 11 3.94 0.99 -10.09
N ASP A 12 4.03 -0.12 -10.83
CA ASP A 12 3.93 -1.49 -10.31
C ASP A 12 2.59 -1.81 -9.65
N LEU A 13 1.65 -2.28 -10.48
CA LEU A 13 0.33 -2.74 -10.06
C LEU A 13 0.25 -4.27 -9.97
N GLY A 14 1.39 -4.97 -9.92
CA GLY A 14 1.45 -6.44 -9.96
C GLY A 14 0.75 -7.13 -8.78
N LEU A 15 0.57 -6.41 -7.67
CA LEU A 15 -0.14 -6.86 -6.47
C LEU A 15 -1.52 -6.24 -6.30
N CYS A 16 -1.94 -5.33 -7.19
CA CYS A 16 -3.25 -4.69 -7.08
C CYS A 16 -4.35 -5.71 -7.35
N LYS A 17 -5.33 -5.75 -6.44
CA LYS A 17 -6.52 -6.60 -6.55
C LYS A 17 -7.78 -5.80 -6.27
N PRO A 18 -8.93 -6.17 -6.86
CA PRO A 18 -10.24 -5.64 -6.47
C PRO A 18 -10.47 -5.74 -4.96
N ILE A 19 -11.12 -4.74 -4.38
CA ILE A 19 -11.38 -4.74 -2.93
C ILE A 19 -12.30 -5.89 -2.48
N SER A 20 -13.15 -6.40 -3.38
CA SER A 20 -14.00 -7.58 -3.18
C SER A 20 -13.19 -8.82 -2.81
N ASP A 21 -12.01 -8.98 -3.43
CA ASP A 21 -11.17 -10.16 -3.27
C ASP A 21 -10.56 -10.25 -1.86
N PHE A 22 -10.55 -9.14 -1.11
CA PHE A 22 -10.11 -9.08 0.28
C PHE A 22 -11.25 -9.19 1.30
N GLN A 23 -12.50 -9.07 0.85
CA GLN A 23 -13.70 -9.17 1.69
C GLN A 23 -14.30 -10.57 1.70
N ASP A 24 -14.13 -11.34 0.62
CA ASP A 24 -14.57 -12.73 0.50
C ASP A 24 -13.61 -13.69 1.23
N SER A 25 -13.57 -13.56 2.56
CA SER A 25 -12.68 -14.29 3.47
C SER A 25 -13.12 -15.73 3.78
N ASP A 26 -13.86 -16.39 2.89
CA ASP A 26 -14.23 -17.81 3.04
C ASP A 26 -13.10 -18.76 2.60
N ASN A 27 -12.02 -18.24 2.01
CA ASN A 27 -10.83 -19.01 1.71
C ASN A 27 -9.69 -18.65 2.67
N ASN A 28 -9.17 -19.67 3.35
CA ASN A 28 -8.11 -19.72 4.38
C ASN A 28 -6.74 -19.08 4.02
N ASN A 29 -6.68 -18.17 3.05
CA ASN A 29 -5.45 -17.66 2.46
C ASN A 29 -5.26 -16.17 2.81
N ASN A 30 -5.24 -15.83 4.11
CA ASN A 30 -4.82 -14.51 4.60
C ASN A 30 -3.29 -14.33 4.42
N GLU A 31 -2.81 -14.57 3.20
CA GLU A 31 -1.45 -14.31 2.80
C GLU A 31 -1.24 -12.80 2.83
N ILE A 32 -0.22 -12.38 3.59
CA ILE A 32 0.14 -10.98 3.72
C ILE A 32 1.09 -10.64 2.57
N TYR A 33 0.70 -9.69 1.74
CA TYR A 33 1.50 -9.17 0.63
C TYR A 33 1.86 -7.71 0.87
N GLY A 34 3.06 -7.31 0.45
CA GLY A 34 3.55 -5.94 0.54
C GLY A 34 4.90 -5.82 1.22
N VAL A 35 5.35 -4.59 1.41
CA VAL A 35 6.66 -4.26 1.98
C VAL A 35 6.47 -3.90 3.45
N LEU A 36 7.05 -4.71 4.35
CA LEU A 36 6.78 -4.69 5.80
C LEU A 36 6.84 -3.29 6.46
N PRO A 37 7.82 -2.41 6.17
CA PRO A 37 7.89 -1.06 6.75
C PRO A 37 6.68 -0.16 6.45
N TYR A 38 6.00 -0.37 5.32
CA TYR A 38 4.92 0.51 4.84
C TYR A 38 3.53 -0.11 5.04
N MET A 39 3.46 -1.26 5.71
CA MET A 39 2.22 -1.99 5.85
C MET A 39 1.37 -1.47 7.01
N ALA A 40 0.08 -1.30 6.75
CA ALA A 40 -0.86 -0.85 7.77
C ALA A 40 -1.04 -1.91 8.88
N PRO A 41 -1.26 -1.48 10.14
CA PRO A 41 -1.32 -2.39 11.28
C PRO A 41 -2.47 -3.41 11.20
N GLU A 42 -3.57 -3.07 10.52
CA GLU A 42 -4.67 -4.00 10.27
C GLU A 42 -4.26 -5.17 9.38
N ILE A 43 -3.41 -4.94 8.37
CA ILE A 43 -2.90 -6.00 7.49
C ILE A 43 -1.99 -6.94 8.27
N LEU A 44 -1.15 -6.39 9.16
CA LEU A 44 -0.30 -7.19 10.05
C LEU A 44 -1.10 -8.03 11.04
N ARG A 45 -2.32 -7.60 11.36
CA ARG A 45 -3.29 -8.34 12.19
C ARG A 45 -4.14 -9.32 11.37
N ARG A 46 -3.84 -9.49 10.07
CA ARG A 46 -4.60 -10.33 9.13
C ARG A 46 -6.06 -9.90 8.95
N ASN A 47 -6.36 -8.63 9.23
CA ASN A 47 -7.65 -8.06 8.88
C ASN A 47 -7.70 -7.78 7.36
N PRO A 48 -8.91 -7.66 6.78
CA PRO A 48 -9.08 -7.32 5.38
C PRO A 48 -8.36 -6.04 4.96
N TYR A 49 -7.86 -6.04 3.73
CA TYR A 49 -7.34 -4.85 3.09
C TYR A 49 -8.46 -3.84 2.82
N ILE A 50 -8.22 -2.58 3.16
CA ILE A 50 -9.17 -1.49 2.96
C ILE A 50 -8.45 -0.26 2.42
N LEU A 51 -9.21 0.72 1.92
CA LEU A 51 -8.67 1.99 1.43
C LEU A 51 -7.79 2.72 2.47
N ALA A 52 -8.10 2.58 3.76
CA ALA A 52 -7.27 3.17 4.82
C ALA A 52 -5.84 2.58 4.87
N SER A 53 -5.68 1.33 4.41
CA SER A 53 -4.38 0.66 4.35
C SER A 53 -3.47 1.27 3.28
N ASP A 54 -4.01 1.66 2.12
CA ASP A 54 -3.31 2.43 1.08
C ASP A 54 -2.86 3.81 1.60
N ILE A 55 -3.74 4.50 2.33
CA ILE A 55 -3.44 5.83 2.87
C ILE A 55 -2.31 5.74 3.89
N TYR A 56 -2.34 4.72 4.76
CA TYR A 56 -1.27 4.48 5.73
C TYR A 56 0.07 4.23 5.03
N SER A 57 0.11 3.37 4.01
CA SER A 57 1.36 3.02 3.33
C SER A 57 1.99 4.22 2.61
N ILE A 58 1.18 5.04 1.94
CA ILE A 58 1.62 6.31 1.34
C ILE A 58 2.15 7.26 2.43
N SER A 59 1.47 7.34 3.57
CA SER A 59 1.88 8.19 4.69
C SER A 59 3.24 7.76 5.26
N MET A 60 3.49 6.45 5.37
CA MET A 60 4.79 5.93 5.82
C MET A 60 5.90 6.26 4.82
N ILE A 61 5.64 6.15 3.52
CA ILE A 61 6.61 6.56 2.48
C ILE A 61 6.91 8.06 2.61
N MET A 62 5.89 8.91 2.71
CA MET A 62 6.08 10.36 2.88
C MET A 62 6.81 10.70 4.19
N TRP A 63 6.54 9.97 5.27
CA TRP A 63 7.23 10.14 6.55
C TRP A 63 8.72 9.86 6.41
N GLU A 64 9.10 8.76 5.77
CA GLU A 64 10.51 8.44 5.49
C GLU A 64 11.18 9.53 4.65
N PHE A 65 10.52 10.03 3.59
CA PHE A 65 11.05 11.15 2.81
C PHE A 65 11.30 12.40 3.67
N THR A 66 10.37 12.72 4.57
CA THR A 66 10.47 13.87 5.47
C THR A 66 11.57 13.69 6.51
N LEU A 67 11.71 12.48 7.05
CA LEU A 67 12.71 12.15 8.06
C LEU A 67 14.13 12.13 7.48
N LEU A 68 14.31 11.57 6.28
CA LEU A 68 15.62 11.42 5.64
C LEU A 68 16.15 12.74 5.03
N SER A 69 15.30 13.76 4.90
CA SER A 69 15.67 15.09 4.39
C SER A 69 15.94 16.12 5.50
N MET A 70 16.00 15.68 6.77
CA MET A 70 16.42 16.45 7.94
C MET A 70 17.83 16.13 8.41
#